data_AF-M2W4L3-F1
#
_entry.id   AF-M2W4L3-F1
#
_cell.length_a   1.000
_cell.length_b   1.000
_cell.length_c   1.000
_cell.angle_alpha   90.00
_cell.angle_beta   90.00
_cell.angle_gamma   90.00
#
_symmetry.space_group_name_H-M   'P 1'
#
loop_
_entity.id
_entity.type
_entity.pdbx_description
1 polymer ?
#
loop_
_entity_poly.entity_id
_entity_poly.type
_entity_poly.pdbx_seq_one_letter_code
_entity_poly.pdbx_strand_id
1 'polypeptide(L)'
;MDDNQVISKNELQRLADDTQLEEEVVEFLQEHAETFVESVTDFACTLAKHRNSNKLESCDIQLALEQLWGMRVPCIGQTVPTLRKPSILPAHTYRMQVIDSEQNLKGERRSSSGGRVSGKIKKADPKANKPNKKGEIKACKKEANSEQVT
;
A
#
# COMPACT_ATOMS: atom_id res chain seq x y z
N MET A 1 40.09 11.61 -9.34
CA MET A 1 39.37 11.26 -8.10
C MET A 1 37.95 11.64 -8.39
N ASP A 2 37.15 10.65 -8.73
CA ASP A 2 35.76 10.84 -9.14
C ASP A 2 34.93 11.00 -7.87
N ASP A 3 34.99 12.19 -7.28
CA ASP A 3 34.39 12.53 -5.97
C ASP A 3 32.85 12.47 -5.97
N ASN A 4 32.25 12.11 -7.11
CA ASN A 4 30.81 11.95 -7.29
C ASN A 4 30.33 10.50 -7.25
N GLN A 5 31.23 9.53 -7.10
CA GLN A 5 30.85 8.13 -7.05
C GLN A 5 30.25 7.77 -5.68
N VAL A 6 28.98 7.34 -5.70
CA VAL A 6 28.19 7.03 -4.49
C VAL A 6 28.77 5.84 -3.72
N ILE A 7 29.39 4.87 -4.43
CA ILE A 7 29.97 3.66 -3.82
C ILE A 7 31.30 3.27 -4.47
N SER A 8 32.36 3.19 -3.66
CA SER A 8 33.69 2.79 -4.12
C SER A 8 33.78 1.27 -4.35
N LYS A 9 34.66 0.84 -5.26
CA LYS A 9 34.93 -0.59 -5.54
C LYS A 9 35.24 -1.40 -4.28
N ASN A 10 36.05 -0.84 -3.36
CA ASN A 10 36.40 -1.51 -2.10
C ASN A 10 35.18 -1.70 -1.19
N GLU A 11 34.29 -0.71 -1.12
CA GLU A 11 33.08 -0.82 -0.31
C GLU A 11 32.08 -1.80 -0.92
N LEU A 12 31.95 -1.80 -2.24
CA LEU A 12 31.12 -2.77 -2.96
C LEU A 12 31.60 -4.21 -2.71
N GLN A 13 32.90 -4.45 -2.76
CA GLN A 13 33.49 -5.75 -2.44
C GLN A 13 33.30 -6.12 -0.96
N ARG A 14 33.30 -5.14 -0.05
CA ARG A 14 33.01 -5.34 1.37
C ARG A 14 31.55 -5.73 1.61
N LEU A 15 30.61 -5.14 0.86
CA LEU A 15 29.19 -5.47 0.93
C LEU A 15 28.84 -6.81 0.30
N ALA A 16 29.66 -7.31 -0.64
CA ALA A 16 29.51 -8.62 -1.25
C ALA A 16 29.99 -9.78 -0.34
N ASP A 17 30.47 -9.46 0.86
CA ASP A 17 31.06 -10.37 1.86
C ASP A 17 32.10 -11.30 1.21
N ASP A 18 31.74 -12.57 0.98
CA ASP A 18 32.64 -13.61 0.49
C ASP A 18 32.64 -13.79 -1.04
N THR A 19 31.79 -13.04 -1.77
CA THR A 19 31.67 -13.19 -3.22
C THR A 19 32.64 -12.25 -3.94
N GLN A 20 33.57 -12.81 -4.72
CA GLN A 20 34.45 -12.03 -5.59
C GLN A 20 33.64 -11.49 -6.77
N LEU A 21 33.56 -10.17 -6.91
CA LEU A 21 32.88 -9.51 -8.01
C LEU A 21 33.85 -9.28 -9.16
N GLU A 22 33.47 -9.69 -10.36
CA GLU A 22 34.21 -9.39 -11.58
C GLU A 22 34.12 -7.89 -11.91
N GLU A 23 35.13 -7.36 -12.60
CA GLU A 23 35.27 -5.93 -12.86
C GLU A 23 34.04 -5.35 -13.60
N GLU A 24 33.50 -6.07 -14.59
CA GLU A 24 32.30 -5.65 -15.32
C GLU A 24 31.05 -5.55 -14.41
N VAL A 25 30.93 -6.46 -13.43
CA VAL A 25 29.80 -6.45 -12.48
C VAL A 25 29.92 -5.30 -11.50
N VAL A 26 31.16 -5.00 -11.06
CA VAL A 26 31.43 -3.85 -10.20
C VAL A 26 31.01 -2.56 -10.89
N GLU A 27 31.42 -2.36 -12.13
CA GLU A 27 31.08 -1.16 -12.92
C GLU A 27 29.56 -1.03 -13.09
N PHE A 28 28.87 -2.12 -13.44
CA PHE A 28 27.41 -2.13 -13.57
C PHE A 28 26.71 -1.77 -12.24
N LEU A 29 27.14 -2.34 -11.12
CA LEU A 29 26.54 -2.06 -9.81
C LEU A 29 26.81 -0.62 -9.35
N GLN A 30 27.96 -0.05 -9.72
CA GLN A 30 28.27 1.35 -9.45
C GLN A 30 27.34 2.29 -10.23
N GLU A 31 27.17 2.07 -11.54
CA GLU A 31 26.23 2.85 -12.37
C GLU A 31 24.79 2.72 -11.85
N HIS A 32 24.40 1.50 -11.47
CA HIS A 32 23.07 1.25 -10.94
C HIS A 32 22.83 1.95 -9.59
N ALA A 33 23.85 2.01 -8.73
CA ALA A 33 23.77 2.72 -7.45
C ALA A 33 23.61 4.23 -7.63
N GLU A 34 24.29 4.82 -8.62
CA GLU A 34 24.13 6.24 -8.96
C GLU A 34 22.71 6.52 -9.44
N THR A 35 22.20 5.72 -10.38
CA THR A 35 20.83 5.82 -10.89
C THR A 35 19.79 5.63 -9.79
N PHE A 36 20.05 4.73 -8.83
CA PHE A 36 19.19 4.50 -7.68
C PHE A 36 19.05 5.77 -6.82
N VAL A 37 20.17 6.43 -6.50
CA VAL A 37 20.15 7.65 -5.67
C VAL A 37 19.40 8.78 -6.37
N GLU A 38 19.63 9.00 -7.66
CA GLU A 38 18.91 10.02 -8.43
C GLU A 38 17.40 9.75 -8.44
N SER A 39 17.00 8.51 -8.77
CA SER A 39 15.59 8.11 -8.82
C SER A 39 14.87 8.31 -7.47
N VAL A 40 15.50 7.89 -6.36
CA VAL A 40 14.91 8.02 -5.03
C VAL A 40 14.85 9.48 -4.58
N THR A 41 15.92 10.25 -4.82
CA THR A 41 15.99 11.65 -4.36
C THR A 41 15.06 12.57 -5.15
N ASP A 42 14.88 12.36 -6.46
CA ASP A 42 13.93 13.11 -7.28
C ASP A 42 12.48 12.91 -6.83
N PHE A 43 12.09 11.66 -6.58
CA PHE A 43 10.76 11.36 -6.08
C PHE A 43 10.54 11.89 -4.67
N ALA A 44 11.53 11.74 -3.77
CA ALA A 44 11.46 12.27 -2.42
C ALA A 44 11.37 13.81 -2.39
N CYS A 45 12.10 14.51 -3.26
CA CYS A 45 11.98 15.96 -3.39
C CYS A 45 10.60 16.38 -3.94
N THR A 46 10.03 15.58 -4.84
CA THR A 46 8.66 15.80 -5.34
C THR A 46 7.63 15.64 -4.21
N LEU A 47 7.81 14.66 -3.33
CA LEU A 47 6.96 14.47 -2.14
C LEU A 47 7.09 15.63 -1.14
N ALA A 48 8.31 16.10 -0.87
CA ALA A 48 8.54 17.26 0.00
C ALA A 48 7.82 18.50 -0.53
N LYS A 49 7.88 18.75 -1.85
CA LYS A 49 7.13 19.81 -2.51
C LYS A 49 5.62 19.61 -2.46
N HIS A 50 5.13 18.37 -2.61
CA HIS A 50 3.70 18.06 -2.56
C HIS A 50 3.03 18.42 -1.22
N ARG A 51 3.76 18.30 -0.09
CA ARG A 51 3.28 18.76 1.22
C ARG A 51 3.58 20.24 1.50
N ASN A 52 4.06 20.99 0.50
CA ASN A 52 4.50 22.39 0.60
C ASN A 52 5.70 22.62 1.55
N SER A 53 6.61 21.64 1.67
CA SER A 53 7.86 21.79 2.42
C SER A 53 9.01 22.14 1.49
N ASN A 54 9.86 23.09 1.93
CA ASN A 54 11.16 23.37 1.29
C ASN A 54 12.31 22.54 1.89
N LYS A 55 11.99 21.64 2.84
CA LYS A 55 12.93 20.73 3.46
C LYS A 55 12.57 19.29 3.14
N LEU A 56 13.59 18.54 2.73
CA LEU A 56 13.55 17.09 2.54
C LEU A 56 13.65 16.43 3.93
N GLU A 57 12.65 15.64 4.28
CA GLU A 57 12.60 14.91 5.55
C GLU A 57 12.76 13.41 5.29
N SER A 58 13.16 12.65 6.31
CA SER A 58 13.33 11.19 6.21
C SER A 58 12.05 10.46 5.80
N CYS A 59 10.88 11.02 6.12
CA CYS A 59 9.58 10.48 5.73
C CYS A 59 9.38 10.45 4.20
N ASP A 60 9.95 11.43 3.48
CA ASP A 60 9.83 11.51 2.02
C ASP A 60 10.66 10.41 1.36
N ILE A 61 11.87 10.18 1.86
CA ILE A 61 12.76 9.11 1.40
C ILE A 61 12.18 7.74 1.74
N GLN A 62 11.65 7.56 2.95
CA GLN A 62 11.01 6.29 3.33
C GLN A 62 9.85 5.95 2.39
N LEU A 63 8.97 6.91 2.10
CA LEU A 63 7.86 6.68 1.18
C LEU A 63 8.35 6.42 -0.25
N ALA A 64 9.42 7.08 -0.69
CA ALA A 64 10.05 6.81 -1.98
C ALA A 64 10.54 5.37 -2.11
N LEU A 65 11.23 4.86 -1.09
CA LEU A 65 11.73 3.48 -1.06
C LEU A 65 10.59 2.45 -1.04
N GLU A 66 9.53 2.72 -0.27
CA GLU A 66 8.37 1.82 -0.19
C GLU A 66 7.58 1.76 -1.51
N GLN A 67 7.42 2.89 -2.22
CA GLN A 67 6.63 2.94 -3.46
C GLN A 67 7.39 2.50 -4.70
N LEU A 68 8.67 2.88 -4.82
CA LEU A 68 9.46 2.59 -6.02
C LEU A 68 10.10 1.21 -5.96
N TRP A 69 10.65 0.84 -4.80
CA TRP A 69 11.48 -0.35 -4.63
C TRP A 69 10.85 -1.42 -3.73
N GLY A 70 9.70 -1.13 -3.11
CA GLY A 70 9.08 -2.04 -2.13
C GLY A 70 9.94 -2.26 -0.88
N MET A 71 10.94 -1.40 -0.66
CA MET A 71 11.88 -1.51 0.45
C MET A 71 11.30 -0.80 1.67
N ARG A 72 11.14 -1.54 2.78
CA ARG A 72 10.67 -0.98 4.04
C ARG A 72 11.81 -0.84 5.02
N VAL A 73 12.33 0.38 5.14
CA VAL A 73 13.35 0.72 6.13
C VAL A 73 12.67 1.22 7.42
N PRO A 74 12.96 0.63 8.60
CA PRO A 74 12.44 1.16 9.86
C PRO A 74 13.00 2.57 10.12
N CYS A 75 12.15 3.60 10.06
CA CYS A 75 12.54 4.94 10.50
C CYS A 75 12.39 5.10 12.01
N ILE A 76 13.41 5.69 12.63
CA ILE A 76 13.41 6.01 14.06
C ILE A 76 12.33 7.09 14.29
N GLY A 77 11.31 6.77 15.08
CA GLY A 77 10.30 7.73 15.53
C GLY A 77 8.94 7.71 14.81
N GLN A 78 8.72 6.87 13.78
CA GLN A 78 7.40 6.73 13.16
C GLN A 78 7.05 5.27 12.85
N THR A 79 6.02 4.76 13.53
CA THR A 79 5.36 3.50 13.17
C THR A 79 4.16 3.81 12.28
N VAL A 80 4.36 4.28 11.05
CA VAL A 80 3.22 4.42 10.13
C VAL A 80 2.71 3.01 9.79
N PRO A 81 1.44 2.67 10.10
CA PRO A 81 0.87 1.38 9.73
C PRO A 81 0.75 1.31 8.20
N THR A 82 1.45 0.36 7.59
CA THR A 82 1.61 0.21 6.13
C THR A 82 0.36 -0.20 5.37
N LEU A 83 -0.76 -0.45 6.05
CA LEU A 83 -1.98 -0.95 5.44
C LEU A 83 -3.16 -0.08 5.87
N ARG A 84 -3.39 1.02 5.16
CA ARG A 84 -4.73 1.61 5.12
C ARG A 84 -5.61 0.66 4.31
N LYS A 85 -6.56 0.00 4.99
CA LYS A 85 -7.63 -0.74 4.30
C LYS A 85 -8.26 0.22 3.28
N PRO A 86 -8.40 -0.18 2.00
CA PRO A 86 -9.03 0.68 1.02
C PRO A 86 -10.41 1.07 1.55
N SER A 87 -10.68 2.38 1.60
CA SER A 87 -11.98 2.90 2.03
C SER A 87 -12.99 2.62 0.92
N ILE A 88 -13.65 1.47 0.98
CA ILE A 88 -14.69 1.10 0.03
C ILE A 88 -15.94 1.91 0.35
N LEU A 89 -16.37 2.76 -0.58
CA LEU A 89 -17.62 3.51 -0.41
C LEU A 89 -18.82 2.55 -0.34
N PRO A 90 -19.87 2.85 0.47
CA PRO A 90 -21.08 2.02 0.53
C PRO A 90 -21.76 1.83 -0.84
N ALA A 91 -21.64 2.81 -1.75
CA ALA A 91 -22.13 2.66 -3.11
C ALA A 91 -21.38 1.57 -3.90
N HIS A 92 -20.07 1.42 -3.67
CA HIS A 92 -19.28 0.35 -4.30
C HIS A 92 -19.68 -1.03 -3.75
N THR A 93 -19.87 -1.16 -2.43
CA THR A 93 -20.32 -2.43 -1.86
C THR A 93 -21.69 -2.84 -2.38
N TYR A 94 -22.63 -1.89 -2.53
CA TYR A 94 -23.93 -2.14 -3.16
C TYR A 94 -23.81 -2.62 -4.61
N ARG A 95 -23.00 -1.93 -5.43
CA ARG A 95 -22.75 -2.37 -6.82
C ARG A 95 -22.18 -3.79 -6.89
N MET A 96 -21.23 -4.12 -6.00
CA MET A 96 -20.66 -5.46 -5.94
C MET A 96 -21.69 -6.52 -5.55
N GLN A 97 -22.61 -6.23 -4.63
CA GLN A 97 -23.70 -7.16 -4.27
C GLN A 97 -24.65 -7.42 -5.44
N VAL A 98 -25.02 -6.37 -6.18
CA VAL A 98 -25.86 -6.51 -7.37
C VAL A 98 -25.16 -7.35 -8.45
N ILE A 99 -23.87 -7.08 -8.70
CA ILE A 99 -23.08 -7.85 -9.67
C ILE A 99 -22.98 -9.32 -9.23
N ASP A 100 -22.66 -9.59 -7.96
CA ASP A 100 -22.55 -10.95 -7.43
C ASP A 100 -23.87 -11.72 -7.55
N SER A 101 -24.98 -11.06 -7.25
CA SER A 101 -26.33 -11.60 -7.42
C SER A 101 -26.63 -11.96 -8.88
N GLU A 102 -26.29 -11.06 -9.82
CA GLU A 102 -26.45 -11.27 -11.26
C GLU A 102 -25.54 -12.38 -11.81
N GLN A 103 -24.31 -12.49 -11.32
CA GLN A 103 -23.37 -13.54 -11.71
C GLN A 103 -23.84 -14.91 -11.23
N ASN A 104 -24.36 -15.00 -10.00
CA ASN A 104 -24.93 -16.22 -9.46
C ASN A 104 -26.16 -16.68 -10.29
N LEU A 105 -27.06 -15.75 -10.63
CA LEU A 105 -28.22 -16.02 -11.50
C LEU A 105 -27.84 -16.44 -12.92
N LYS A 106 -26.71 -15.94 -13.45
CA LYS A 106 -26.17 -16.34 -14.78
C LYS A 106 -25.42 -17.67 -14.73
N GLY A 107 -24.79 -18.01 -13.60
CA GLY A 107 -24.19 -19.32 -13.33
C GLY A 107 -25.22 -20.44 -13.39
N GLU A 108 -26.41 -20.23 -12.82
CA GLU A 108 -27.55 -21.16 -12.90
C GLU A 108 -28.18 -21.26 -14.30
N ARG A 109 -28.04 -20.23 -15.14
CA ARG A 109 -28.49 -20.28 -16.54
C ARG A 109 -27.53 -21.04 -17.46
N ARG A 110 -26.25 -21.16 -17.10
CA ARG A 110 -25.26 -21.95 -17.87
C ARG A 110 -25.32 -23.46 -17.60
N SER A 111 -25.92 -23.89 -16.49
CA SER A 111 -26.13 -25.31 -16.16
C SER A 111 -27.52 -25.84 -16.54
N SER A 112 -28.33 -25.06 -17.26
CA SER A 112 -29.64 -25.49 -17.78
C SER A 112 -29.51 -26.34 -19.04
N SER A 113 -28.72 -27.41 -18.96
CA SER A 113 -28.88 -28.61 -19.79
C SER A 113 -28.34 -29.82 -19.02
N GLY A 114 -29.18 -30.43 -18.19
CA GLY A 114 -28.91 -31.77 -17.69
C GLY A 114 -29.41 -32.07 -16.28
N GLY A 115 -30.59 -32.67 -16.20
CA GLY A 115 -30.90 -33.77 -15.27
C GLY A 115 -30.75 -33.54 -13.77
N ARG A 116 -31.89 -33.43 -13.09
CA ARG A 116 -32.01 -33.68 -11.64
C ARG A 116 -31.42 -35.05 -11.28
N VAL A 117 -30.50 -35.09 -10.33
CA VAL A 117 -30.31 -36.26 -9.45
C VAL A 117 -30.26 -35.79 -8.00
N SER A 118 -31.14 -36.41 -7.22
CA SER A 118 -31.34 -36.27 -5.77
C SER A 118 -30.09 -36.67 -4.99
N GLY A 119 -29.65 -35.81 -4.06
CA GLY A 119 -28.59 -36.13 -3.10
C GLY A 119 -28.82 -35.38 -1.79
N LYS A 120 -29.23 -36.12 -0.75
CA LYS A 120 -29.39 -35.64 0.63
C LYS A 120 -28.10 -35.03 1.16
N ILE A 121 -28.14 -33.79 1.65
CA ILE A 121 -27.16 -33.25 2.60
C ILE A 121 -27.89 -32.68 3.81
N LYS A 122 -27.38 -33.05 4.98
CA LYS A 122 -27.95 -32.96 6.33
C LYS A 122 -28.19 -31.49 6.73
N LYS A 123 -29.36 -31.23 7.31
CA LYS A 123 -29.66 -29.95 7.99
C LYS A 123 -28.85 -29.88 9.29
N ALA A 124 -28.07 -28.82 9.46
CA ALA A 124 -27.60 -28.35 10.75
C ALA A 124 -28.23 -26.97 10.99
N ASP A 125 -28.83 -26.80 12.16
CA ASP A 125 -29.63 -25.63 12.54
C ASP A 125 -28.81 -24.32 12.54
N PRO A 126 -29.35 -23.20 12.02
CA PRO A 126 -28.74 -21.89 12.22
C PRO A 126 -29.07 -21.41 13.64
N LYS A 127 -28.08 -21.44 14.54
CA LYS A 127 -28.13 -20.68 15.80
C LYS A 127 -28.36 -19.21 15.48
N ALA A 128 -29.46 -18.67 16.00
CA ALA A 128 -29.84 -17.27 15.93
C ALA A 128 -28.70 -16.35 16.42
N ASN A 129 -28.16 -15.52 15.53
CA ASN A 129 -27.31 -14.40 15.91
C ASN A 129 -28.21 -13.20 16.23
N LYS A 130 -28.31 -12.85 17.52
CA LYS A 130 -29.07 -11.69 17.99
C LYS A 130 -28.46 -10.39 17.42
N PRO A 131 -29.27 -9.42 16.98
CA PRO A 131 -28.76 -8.10 16.61
C PRO A 131 -28.26 -7.39 17.86
N ASN A 132 -26.96 -7.09 17.91
CA ASN A 132 -26.40 -6.26 18.97
C ASN A 132 -26.90 -4.81 18.78
N LYS A 133 -27.86 -4.41 19.61
CA LYS A 133 -28.33 -3.02 19.74
C LYS A 133 -27.42 -2.28 20.71
N LYS A 134 -27.01 -1.08 20.30
CA LYS A 134 -26.73 0.15 21.07
C LYS A 134 -25.31 0.67 20.88
N GLY A 135 -25.26 1.90 20.37
CA GLY A 135 -24.10 2.76 20.21
C GLY A 135 -24.55 3.97 19.41
N GLU A 136 -25.04 4.99 20.12
CA GLU A 136 -25.80 6.13 19.64
C GLU A 136 -25.15 6.90 18.48
N ILE A 137 -25.97 7.24 17.48
CA ILE A 137 -25.70 8.32 16.54
C ILE A 137 -26.12 9.61 17.26
N LYS A 138 -25.19 10.30 17.92
CA LYS A 138 -25.43 11.69 18.33
C LYS A 138 -25.07 12.62 17.19
N ALA A 139 -26.12 13.11 16.55
CA ALA A 139 -26.12 14.25 15.65
C ALA A 139 -26.14 15.58 16.44
N CYS A 140 -25.80 16.66 15.73
CA CYS A 140 -25.79 18.09 16.13
C CYS A 140 -24.64 18.49 17.07
N LYS A 141 -23.95 19.63 16.88
CA LYS A 141 -24.42 20.90 16.31
C LYS A 141 -23.22 21.78 15.93
N LYS A 142 -23.46 22.67 14.96
CA LYS A 142 -22.69 23.86 14.59
C LYS A 142 -22.11 24.57 15.82
N GLU A 143 -20.87 25.04 15.69
CA GLU A 143 -20.51 26.41 16.09
C GLU A 143 -19.37 26.88 15.18
N ALA A 144 -19.72 27.84 14.33
CA ALA A 144 -18.76 28.79 13.81
C ALA A 144 -18.45 29.74 14.97
N ASN A 145 -17.17 29.98 15.27
CA ASN A 145 -16.81 31.22 15.92
C ASN A 145 -15.58 31.84 15.26
N SER A 146 -15.77 33.09 14.91
CA SER A 146 -14.81 34.11 14.50
C SER A 146 -14.05 34.65 15.70
N GLU A 147 -12.77 34.96 15.52
CA GLU A 147 -11.95 35.97 16.22
C GLU A 147 -10.58 35.88 15.52
N GLN A 148 -10.14 36.79 14.63
CA GLN A 148 -9.76 38.21 14.79
C GLN A 148 -8.88 38.48 16.03
N VAL A 149 -7.92 39.40 15.86
CA VAL A 149 -6.80 39.81 16.77
C VAL A 149 -5.51 39.03 16.43
N THR A 150 -4.44 39.58 15.84
CA THR A 150 -3.94 40.95 15.61
C THR A 150 -3.02 40.93 14.40
#